data_AF-A0A8S1DHX1-F1
#
_entry.id   AF-A0A8S1DHX1-F1
#
_cell.length_a   1.000
_cell.length_b   1.000
_cell.length_c   1.000
_cell.angle_alpha   90.00
_cell.angle_beta   90.00
_cell.angle_gamma   90.00
#
_symmetry.space_group_name_H-M   'P 1'
#
loop_
_entity.id
_entity.type
_entity.pdbx_description
1 polymer ?
#
loop_
_entity_poly.entity_id
_entity_poly.type
_entity_poly.pdbx_seq_one_letter_code
_entity_poly.pdbx_strand_id
1 'polypeptide(L)'
;METLRRMSAVNLKGQSPVGNDAFANLVPLLMGQAVDELDDVCGWPSPRPERPKFDQCPHLWRSFAEQGFRTLFADLPTRAAIFNSQEGGFASPPTDYYPRPFFLAAEGPSGCVGRRTETSVLLRYVQTFVRRFASSRYLAVVRVARSAPDQALSEALKTLRRRKQLENTVLVVLTAGEIPPKGAVEEFLPLVSISFPAWFESKFPAAMTNLRKNSEDRLTTPFDLHLTLKDLAEPSRTLNAAHLSQRQAEISNLSPRGVSLFLEISDWRNCSVAHVPRRWCPCLNPKPGLID
;
A
#
# COMPACT_ATOMS: atom_id res chain seq x y z
N MET A 1 2.83 13.24 -11.01
CA MET A 1 2.91 12.17 -12.04
C MET A 1 4.21 12.16 -12.85
N GLU A 2 4.70 13.29 -13.36
CA GLU A 2 5.93 13.32 -14.19
C GLU A 2 7.18 12.77 -13.48
N THR A 3 7.36 13.05 -12.19
CA THR A 3 8.48 12.52 -11.40
C THR A 3 8.47 10.99 -11.37
N LEU A 4 7.31 10.36 -11.25
CA LEU A 4 7.16 8.90 -11.23
C LEU A 4 7.44 8.28 -12.61
N ARG A 5 7.00 8.93 -13.70
CA ARG A 5 7.35 8.52 -15.07
C ARG A 5 8.87 8.50 -15.29
N ARG A 6 9.59 9.50 -14.77
CA ARG A 6 11.06 9.58 -14.83
C ARG A 6 11.78 8.58 -13.92
N MET A 7 11.05 7.73 -13.19
CA MET A 7 11.59 6.69 -12.31
C MET A 7 11.31 5.27 -12.84
N SER A 8 10.87 5.15 -14.10
CA SER A 8 10.47 3.88 -14.73
C SER A 8 9.47 3.09 -13.86
N ALA A 9 8.58 3.81 -13.16
CA ALA A 9 7.62 3.21 -12.26
C ALA A 9 6.54 2.45 -13.05
N VAL A 10 6.19 1.27 -12.55
CA VAL A 10 5.10 0.44 -13.08
C VAL A 10 3.79 0.96 -12.50
N ASN A 11 2.84 1.34 -13.36
CA ASN A 11 1.53 1.84 -12.94
C ASN A 11 0.49 0.75 -13.13
N LEU A 12 -0.24 0.41 -12.07
CA LEU A 12 -1.30 -0.60 -12.14
C LEU A 12 -2.57 0.04 -12.70
N LYS A 13 -2.87 -0.19 -13.97
CA LYS A 13 -4.01 0.42 -14.68
C LYS A 13 -5.36 -0.16 -14.23
N GLY A 14 -5.38 -1.43 -13.87
CA GLY A 14 -6.57 -2.14 -13.40
C GLY A 14 -6.70 -2.19 -11.88
N GLN A 15 -6.04 -1.29 -11.14
CA GLN A 15 -6.16 -1.25 -9.68
C GLN A 15 -7.57 -0.79 -9.28
N SER A 16 -8.30 -1.64 -8.60
CA SER A 16 -9.65 -1.35 -8.12
C SER A 16 -9.72 -1.06 -6.63
N PRO A 17 -10.62 -0.16 -6.21
CA PRO A 17 -10.99 -0.06 -4.81
C PRO A 17 -11.83 -1.28 -4.42
N VAL A 18 -11.83 -1.61 -3.14
CA VAL A 18 -12.64 -2.69 -2.56
C VAL A 18 -13.64 -2.16 -1.53
N GLY A 19 -13.53 -0.87 -1.19
CA GLY A 19 -14.41 -0.19 -0.25
C GLY A 19 -14.68 1.26 -0.62
N ASN A 20 -15.60 1.86 0.13
CA ASN A 20 -16.09 3.23 -0.05
C ASN A 20 -15.14 4.31 0.46
N ASP A 21 -14.08 4.00 1.19
CA ASP A 21 -13.21 5.05 1.71
C ASP A 21 -11.78 4.58 1.85
N ALA A 22 -10.92 5.51 2.25
CA ALA A 22 -9.51 5.22 2.45
C ALA A 22 -9.29 4.10 3.47
N PHE A 23 -10.12 4.00 4.51
CA PHE A 23 -9.98 2.99 5.56
C PHE A 23 -10.27 1.60 4.98
N ALA A 24 -11.39 1.45 4.29
CA ALA A 24 -11.80 0.19 3.67
C ALA A 24 -10.87 -0.25 2.52
N ASN A 25 -10.10 0.66 1.92
CA ASN A 25 -9.09 0.32 0.90
C ASN A 25 -7.70 0.05 1.50
N LEU A 26 -7.35 0.68 2.62
CA LEU A 26 -6.04 0.50 3.28
C LEU A 26 -6.01 -0.67 4.25
N VAL A 27 -7.12 -1.05 4.88
CA VAL A 27 -7.21 -2.24 5.74
C VAL A 27 -6.80 -3.51 4.99
N PRO A 28 -7.36 -3.82 3.79
CA PRO A 28 -6.89 -4.90 2.93
C PRO A 28 -5.40 -4.87 2.58
N LEU A 29 -4.85 -3.69 2.27
CA LEU A 29 -3.43 -3.56 1.94
C LEU A 29 -2.54 -3.81 3.16
N LEU A 30 -2.94 -3.27 4.32
CA LEU A 30 -2.13 -3.28 5.54
C LEU A 30 -2.35 -4.52 6.39
N MET A 31 -3.47 -5.22 6.27
CA MET A 31 -3.80 -6.37 7.14
C MET A 31 -4.12 -7.65 6.35
N GLY A 32 -4.31 -7.54 5.03
CA GLY A 32 -4.69 -8.69 4.19
C GLY A 32 -6.13 -9.15 4.39
N GLN A 33 -6.94 -8.40 5.15
CA GLN A 33 -8.33 -8.70 5.50
C GLN A 33 -9.23 -7.56 5.02
N ALA A 34 -10.50 -7.85 4.73
CA ALA A 34 -11.53 -6.82 4.63
C ALA A 34 -11.94 -6.32 6.02
N VAL A 35 -12.62 -5.18 6.03
CA VAL A 35 -13.03 -4.50 7.28
C VAL A 35 -14.00 -5.35 8.11
N ASP A 36 -14.92 -6.05 7.45
CA ASP A 36 -15.91 -6.93 8.06
C ASP A 36 -15.31 -8.23 8.62
N GLU A 37 -14.11 -8.61 8.19
CA GLU A 37 -13.37 -9.77 8.71
C GLU A 37 -12.58 -9.46 10.00
N LEU A 38 -12.45 -8.17 10.38
CA LEU A 38 -11.60 -7.79 11.51
C LEU A 38 -12.13 -8.21 12.89
N ASP A 39 -13.45 -8.44 13.03
CA ASP A 39 -14.00 -8.86 14.32
C ASP A 39 -13.57 -10.29 14.64
N ASP A 40 -13.63 -11.18 13.65
CA ASP A 40 -13.17 -12.56 13.78
C ASP A 40 -11.65 -12.66 13.92
N VAL A 41 -10.91 -11.78 13.25
CA VAL A 41 -9.45 -11.84 13.18
C VAL A 41 -8.77 -11.20 14.39
N CYS A 42 -9.29 -10.08 14.89
CA CYS A 42 -8.67 -9.33 15.98
C CYS A 42 -9.65 -8.69 16.97
N GLY A 43 -10.95 -8.98 16.86
CA GLY A 43 -11.98 -8.46 17.75
C GLY A 43 -12.24 -6.96 17.55
N TRP A 44 -12.05 -6.41 16.34
CA TRP A 44 -12.43 -5.04 16.02
C TRP A 44 -13.66 -5.01 15.10
N PRO A 45 -14.71 -4.20 15.36
CA PRO A 45 -14.76 -3.10 16.31
C PRO A 45 -15.36 -3.44 17.68
N SER A 46 -15.62 -4.71 18.02
CA SER A 46 -16.24 -5.27 19.25
C SER A 46 -17.24 -4.37 20.01
N PRO A 47 -18.47 -4.82 20.29
CA PRO A 47 -19.50 -4.02 20.98
C PRO A 47 -19.21 -3.71 22.46
N ARG A 48 -17.97 -3.91 22.93
CA ARG A 48 -17.55 -3.63 24.31
C ARG A 48 -17.52 -2.11 24.56
N PRO A 49 -17.76 -1.66 25.80
CA PRO A 49 -17.82 -0.23 26.15
C PRO A 49 -16.52 0.53 25.87
N GLU A 50 -15.39 -0.18 25.79
CA GLU A 50 -14.11 0.36 25.32
C GLU A 50 -13.93 -0.06 23.86
N ARG A 51 -13.86 0.90 22.93
CA ARG A 51 -13.56 0.60 21.52
C ARG A 51 -12.25 -0.22 21.47
N PRO A 52 -12.27 -1.46 20.96
CA PRO A 52 -11.08 -2.29 20.85
C PRO A 52 -10.05 -1.59 19.99
N LYS A 53 -8.78 -1.81 20.33
CA LYS A 53 -7.65 -1.19 19.64
C LYS A 53 -7.13 -2.11 18.55
N PHE A 54 -6.48 -1.51 17.56
CA PHE A 54 -5.90 -2.28 16.45
C PHE A 54 -4.65 -3.08 16.81
N ASP A 55 -4.16 -3.03 18.05
CA ASP A 55 -2.91 -3.67 18.49
C ASP A 55 -2.86 -5.18 18.19
N GLN A 56 -4.01 -5.86 18.21
CA GLN A 56 -4.10 -7.30 17.93
C GLN A 56 -4.31 -7.64 16.45
N CYS A 57 -4.55 -6.65 15.59
CA CYS A 57 -4.80 -6.91 14.17
C CYS A 57 -3.52 -7.29 13.42
N PRO A 58 -3.63 -8.07 12.32
CA PRO A 58 -2.48 -8.66 11.63
C PRO A 58 -1.82 -7.67 10.67
N HIS A 59 -1.37 -6.54 11.21
CA HIS A 59 -0.76 -5.50 10.41
C HIS A 59 0.53 -5.96 9.73
N LEU A 60 0.74 -5.47 8.52
CA LEU A 60 1.88 -5.76 7.67
C LEU A 60 3.19 -5.43 8.37
N TRP A 61 3.24 -4.31 9.10
CA TRP A 61 4.42 -3.91 9.83
C TRP A 61 4.81 -4.87 10.95
N ARG A 62 3.88 -5.63 11.53
CA ARG A 62 4.20 -6.67 12.53
C ARG A 62 5.02 -7.78 11.89
N SER A 63 4.56 -8.29 10.74
CA SER A 63 5.29 -9.33 9.98
C SER A 63 6.67 -8.86 9.51
N PHE A 64 6.79 -7.57 9.15
CA PHE A 64 8.08 -6.98 8.80
C PHE A 64 9.00 -6.80 10.02
N ALA A 65 8.47 -6.35 11.16
CA ALA A 65 9.23 -6.21 12.41
C ALA A 65 9.77 -7.57 12.90
N GLU A 66 8.97 -8.63 12.83
CA GLU A 66 9.37 -10.02 13.15
C GLU A 66 10.54 -10.51 12.28
N GLN A 67 10.69 -9.98 11.06
CA GLN A 67 11.80 -10.27 10.15
C GLN A 67 13.00 -9.30 10.31
N GLY A 68 12.99 -8.47 11.35
CA GLY A 68 14.08 -7.55 11.69
C GLY A 68 14.08 -6.23 10.91
N PHE A 69 12.96 -5.86 10.27
CA PHE A 69 12.85 -4.53 9.63
C PHE A 69 12.64 -3.44 10.69
N ARG A 70 13.22 -2.26 10.45
CA ARG A 70 12.79 -1.03 11.12
C ARG A 70 11.46 -0.56 10.54
N THR A 71 10.49 -0.29 11.37
CA THR A 71 9.13 0.05 10.94
C THR A 71 8.79 1.51 11.24
N LEU A 72 8.21 2.19 10.27
CA LEU A 72 7.69 3.56 10.39
C LEU A 72 6.24 3.57 9.93
N PHE A 73 5.33 3.95 10.82
CA PHE A 73 3.97 4.32 10.44
C PHE A 73 3.73 5.78 10.78
N ALA A 74 3.46 6.59 9.77
CA ALA A 74 3.17 8.00 9.95
C ALA A 74 1.94 8.39 9.14
N ASP A 75 1.03 9.11 9.80
CA ASP A 75 -0.27 9.40 9.24
C ASP A 75 -0.66 10.84 9.51
N LEU A 76 -0.82 11.62 8.43
CA LEU A 76 -1.26 13.00 8.46
C LEU A 76 -2.53 13.25 7.62
N PRO A 77 -3.36 14.23 8.03
CA PRO A 77 -3.18 15.10 9.20
C PRO A 77 -3.47 14.34 10.51
N THR A 78 -2.74 14.68 11.57
CA THR A 78 -2.63 13.88 12.81
C THR A 78 -3.99 13.61 13.47
N ARG A 79 -4.90 14.59 13.38
CA ARG A 79 -6.26 14.53 13.95
C ARG A 79 -7.25 13.73 13.10
N ALA A 80 -7.02 13.63 11.79
CA ALA A 80 -7.80 12.80 10.88
C ALA A 80 -7.03 11.54 10.45
N ALA A 81 -6.14 11.06 11.32
CA ALA A 81 -5.39 9.82 11.10
C ALA A 81 -6.37 8.63 11.01
N ILE A 82 -6.13 7.76 10.04
CA ILE A 82 -7.09 6.80 9.49
C ILE A 82 -7.49 5.69 10.45
N PHE A 83 -6.62 5.39 11.41
CA PHE A 83 -6.91 4.41 12.46
C PHE A 83 -7.28 5.08 13.78
N ASN A 84 -7.17 6.41 13.90
CA ASN A 84 -7.30 7.11 15.17
C ASN A 84 -8.57 7.96 15.28
N SER A 85 -9.04 8.55 14.18
CA SER A 85 -10.05 9.61 14.21
C SER A 85 -11.44 9.11 14.64
N GLN A 86 -11.85 7.94 14.14
CA GLN A 86 -13.12 7.30 14.49
C GLN A 86 -12.95 5.84 14.89
N GLU A 87 -11.74 5.29 14.81
CA GLU A 87 -11.52 3.85 14.84
C GLU A 87 -10.86 3.38 16.15
N GLY A 88 -10.64 4.30 17.10
CA GLY A 88 -10.13 4.00 18.45
C GLY A 88 -8.61 3.97 18.57
N GLY A 89 -7.88 3.80 17.46
CA GLY A 89 -6.41 3.86 17.43
C GLY A 89 -5.73 2.63 17.99
N PHE A 90 -4.53 2.87 18.50
CA PHE A 90 -3.65 1.88 19.10
C PHE A 90 -3.44 2.21 20.58
N ALA A 91 -3.36 1.20 21.44
CA ALA A 91 -2.98 1.38 22.84
C ALA A 91 -1.46 1.64 22.97
N SER A 92 -0.66 0.94 22.19
CA SER A 92 0.79 1.10 22.11
C SER A 92 1.23 1.61 20.72
N PRO A 93 2.41 2.25 20.59
CA PRO A 93 2.95 2.61 19.28
C PRO A 93 3.01 1.37 18.35
N PRO A 94 2.36 1.37 17.18
CA PRO A 94 2.26 0.19 16.33
C PRO A 94 3.55 -0.15 15.56
N THR A 95 4.54 0.76 15.56
CA THR A 95 5.81 0.63 14.82
C THR A 95 6.95 1.25 15.62
N ASP A 96 8.20 0.89 15.30
CA ASP A 96 9.40 1.43 15.96
C ASP A 96 9.44 2.97 15.92
N TYR A 97 8.98 3.54 14.81
CA TYR A 97 8.92 4.98 14.59
C TYR A 97 7.48 5.39 14.32
N TYR A 98 6.81 5.88 15.36
CA TYR A 98 5.44 6.37 15.29
C TYR A 98 5.41 7.85 15.70
N PRO A 99 5.58 8.81 14.78
CA PRO A 99 5.77 10.22 15.11
C PRO A 99 4.48 10.93 15.57
N ARG A 100 3.34 10.23 15.63
CA ARG A 100 2.04 10.80 16.00
C ARG A 100 2.06 11.58 17.34
N PRO A 101 2.67 11.08 18.44
CA PRO A 101 2.72 11.83 19.70
C PRO A 101 3.45 13.17 19.56
N PHE A 102 4.54 13.21 18.77
CA PHE A 102 5.25 14.45 18.47
C PHE A 102 4.35 15.44 17.72
N PHE A 103 3.66 14.99 16.66
CA PHE A 103 2.78 15.88 15.91
C PHE A 103 1.62 16.40 16.77
N LEU A 104 1.00 15.55 17.60
CA LEU A 104 -0.05 16.00 18.52
C LEU A 104 0.42 17.06 19.51
N ALA A 105 1.65 16.93 20.02
CA ALA A 105 2.21 17.88 20.97
C ALA A 105 2.68 19.19 20.29
N ALA A 106 3.11 19.11 19.03
CA ALA A 106 3.72 20.22 18.31
C ALA A 106 2.77 20.96 17.35
N GLU A 107 1.60 20.40 17.06
CA GLU A 107 0.58 20.98 16.17
C GLU A 107 -0.03 22.24 16.80
N GLY A 108 0.14 23.37 16.12
CA GLY A 108 -0.56 24.61 16.42
C GLY A 108 -1.97 24.67 15.82
N PRO A 109 -2.75 25.73 16.09
CA PRO A 109 -4.17 25.83 15.72
C PRO A 109 -4.46 25.70 14.21
N SER A 110 -3.46 25.89 13.35
CA SER A 110 -3.58 25.92 11.89
C SER A 110 -3.06 24.66 11.17
N GLY A 111 -2.83 23.54 11.87
CA GLY A 111 -2.24 22.34 11.25
C GLY A 111 -0.77 22.57 10.84
N CYS A 112 -0.07 23.43 11.59
CA CYS A 112 1.32 23.76 11.40
C CYS A 112 2.14 23.33 12.62
N VAL A 113 3.38 22.92 12.39
CA VAL A 113 4.38 22.65 13.43
C VAL A 113 5.41 23.77 13.38
N GLY A 114 5.29 24.71 14.33
CA GLY A 114 6.01 25.98 14.29
C GLY A 114 5.70 26.77 13.01
N ARG A 115 6.73 27.13 12.24
CA ARG A 115 6.58 27.90 10.98
C ARG A 115 6.42 27.03 9.74
N ARG A 116 6.15 25.73 9.89
CA ARG A 116 6.13 24.77 8.77
C ARG A 116 4.84 23.95 8.81
N THR A 117 4.35 23.55 7.65
CA THR A 117 3.20 22.63 7.57
C THR A 117 3.57 21.25 8.12
N GLU A 118 2.60 20.53 8.70
CA GLU A 118 2.80 19.15 9.18
C GLU A 118 3.40 18.27 8.08
N THR A 119 2.85 18.32 6.86
CA THR A 119 3.34 17.58 5.69
C THR A 119 4.82 17.86 5.41
N SER A 120 5.25 19.12 5.48
CA SER A 120 6.66 19.47 5.24
C SER A 120 7.58 18.88 6.31
N VAL A 121 7.13 18.86 7.57
CA VAL A 121 7.86 18.25 8.68
C VAL A 121 7.93 16.73 8.52
N LEU A 122 6.82 16.08 8.18
CA LEU A 122 6.79 14.64 7.95
C LEU A 122 7.68 14.22 6.79
N LEU A 123 7.62 14.89 5.64
CA LEU A 123 8.46 14.53 4.49
C LEU A 123 9.96 14.67 4.80
N ARG A 124 10.37 15.66 5.60
CA ARG A 124 11.77 15.75 6.10
C ARG A 124 12.12 14.65 7.09
N TYR A 125 11.18 14.27 7.96
CA TYR A 125 11.35 13.16 8.88
C TYR A 125 11.57 11.85 8.11
N VAL A 126 10.75 11.58 7.09
CA VAL A 126 10.88 10.40 6.21
C VAL A 126 12.22 10.39 5.48
N GLN A 127 12.65 11.53 4.91
CA GLN A 127 13.98 11.62 4.29
C GLN A 127 15.11 11.30 5.26
N THR A 128 14.97 11.70 6.52
CA THR A 128 15.95 11.43 7.57
C THR A 128 15.93 9.96 7.97
N PHE A 129 14.74 9.37 8.11
CA PHE A 129 14.55 7.94 8.38
C PHE A 129 15.20 7.08 7.29
N VAL A 130 14.86 7.33 6.01
CA VAL A 130 15.43 6.61 4.87
C VAL A 130 16.96 6.75 4.84
N ARG A 131 17.51 7.94 5.11
CA ARG A 131 18.96 8.14 5.19
C ARG A 131 19.58 7.35 6.34
N ARG A 132 18.97 7.38 7.52
CA ARG A 132 19.47 6.76 8.75
C ARG A 132 19.52 5.23 8.66
N PHE A 133 18.60 4.65 7.89
CA PHE A 133 18.44 3.20 7.72
C PHE A 133 18.80 2.74 6.30
N ALA A 134 19.61 3.50 5.56
CA ALA A 134 20.01 3.13 4.20
C ALA A 134 20.76 1.77 4.12
N SER A 135 21.41 1.36 5.21
CA SER A 135 22.11 0.08 5.35
C SER A 135 21.33 -0.95 6.18
N SER A 136 20.04 -0.74 6.40
CA SER A 136 19.19 -1.62 7.19
C SER A 136 17.89 -1.90 6.43
N ARG A 137 17.26 -3.05 6.70
CA ARG A 137 15.93 -3.35 6.18
C ARG A 137 14.91 -2.46 6.89
N TYR A 138 14.02 -1.81 6.14
CA TYR A 138 12.97 -0.98 6.72
C TYR A 138 11.65 -1.04 5.92
N LEU A 139 10.54 -0.84 6.63
CA LEU A 139 9.21 -0.60 6.06
C LEU A 139 8.74 0.78 6.53
N ALA A 140 8.39 1.65 5.59
CA ALA A 140 7.84 2.97 5.90
C ALA A 140 6.47 3.12 5.22
N VAL A 141 5.42 3.16 6.03
CA VAL A 141 4.05 3.45 5.61
C VAL A 141 3.74 4.89 6.00
N VAL A 142 3.59 5.75 5.00
CA VAL A 142 3.46 7.20 5.20
C VAL A 142 2.24 7.71 4.44
N ARG A 143 1.24 8.23 5.16
CA ARG A 143 0.11 8.95 4.57
C ARG A 143 0.29 10.45 4.80
N VAL A 144 0.11 11.22 3.74
CA VAL A 144 0.09 12.68 3.78
C VAL A 144 -1.33 13.19 3.53
N ALA A 145 -1.64 14.39 4.02
CA ALA A 145 -2.95 15.00 3.86
C ALA A 145 -3.31 15.18 2.37
N ARG A 146 -4.60 15.04 2.02
CA ARG A 146 -5.10 15.33 0.65
C ARG A 146 -4.85 16.78 0.22
N SER A 147 -4.86 17.71 1.18
CA SER A 147 -4.55 19.12 0.96
C SER A 147 -3.06 19.41 0.80
N ALA A 148 -2.20 18.39 0.95
CA ALA A 148 -0.78 18.56 0.67
C ALA A 148 -0.60 18.98 -0.80
N PRO A 149 0.13 20.08 -1.07
CA PRO A 149 0.40 20.45 -2.44
C PRO A 149 1.16 19.32 -3.15
N ASP A 150 0.71 18.92 -4.34
CA ASP A 150 1.40 17.93 -5.19
C ASP A 150 2.89 18.23 -5.35
N GLN A 151 3.22 19.52 -5.40
CA GLN A 151 4.59 20.01 -5.46
C GLN A 151 5.44 19.55 -4.26
N ALA A 152 4.88 19.48 -3.05
CA ALA A 152 5.60 19.05 -1.86
C ALA A 152 5.98 17.57 -1.94
N LEU A 153 5.05 16.71 -2.39
CA LEU A 153 5.34 15.29 -2.61
C LEU A 153 6.34 15.11 -3.77
N SER A 154 6.14 15.81 -4.89
CA SER A 154 7.05 15.77 -6.03
C SER A 154 8.48 16.17 -5.63
N GLU A 155 8.66 17.25 -4.89
CA GLU A 155 9.97 17.70 -4.42
C GLU A 155 10.60 16.72 -3.42
N ALA A 156 9.80 16.09 -2.56
CA ALA A 156 10.29 15.04 -1.68
C ALA A 156 10.82 13.83 -2.46
N LEU A 157 10.07 13.37 -3.47
CA LEU A 157 10.48 12.27 -4.34
C LEU A 157 11.73 12.61 -5.16
N LYS A 158 11.80 13.82 -5.74
CA LYS A 158 13.00 14.32 -6.43
C LYS A 158 14.20 14.36 -5.50
N THR A 159 13.99 14.76 -4.24
CA THR A 159 15.05 14.81 -3.23
C THR A 159 15.57 13.42 -2.87
N LEU A 160 14.67 12.45 -2.64
CA LEU A 160 15.06 11.05 -2.39
C LEU A 160 15.90 10.51 -3.55
N ARG A 161 15.46 10.73 -4.78
CA ARG A 161 16.17 10.30 -5.99
C ARG A 161 17.54 10.98 -6.14
N ARG A 162 17.61 12.31 -6.04
CA ARG A 162 18.87 13.08 -6.14
C ARG A 162 19.89 12.64 -5.10
N ARG A 163 19.42 12.27 -3.91
CA ARG A 163 20.26 11.79 -2.80
C ARG A 163 20.56 10.29 -2.87
N LYS A 164 20.19 9.60 -3.97
CA LYS A 164 20.41 8.16 -4.16
C LYS A 164 19.74 7.29 -3.09
N GLN A 165 18.72 7.81 -2.43
CA GLN A 165 18.00 7.12 -1.35
C GLN A 165 16.99 6.09 -1.86
N LEU A 166 16.91 5.89 -3.18
CA LEU A 166 16.05 4.91 -3.82
C LEU A 166 16.83 3.75 -4.48
N GLU A 167 18.17 3.76 -4.41
CA GLU A 167 19.02 2.74 -5.03
C GLU A 167 18.88 1.35 -4.37
N ASN A 168 18.28 1.27 -3.18
CA ASN A 168 18.00 0.02 -2.45
C ASN A 168 16.57 -0.01 -1.88
N THR A 169 15.67 0.79 -2.46
CA THR A 169 14.31 0.98 -1.93
C THR A 169 13.29 0.73 -3.03
N VAL A 170 12.33 -0.15 -2.77
CA VAL A 170 11.10 -0.20 -3.55
C VAL A 170 10.17 0.91 -3.03
N LEU A 171 9.77 1.81 -3.91
CA LEU A 171 8.85 2.90 -3.59
C LEU A 171 7.48 2.58 -4.18
N VAL A 172 6.47 2.47 -3.32
CA VAL A 172 5.06 2.40 -3.72
C VAL A 172 4.40 3.74 -3.43
N VAL A 173 3.83 4.38 -4.45
CA VAL A 173 3.00 5.57 -4.31
C VAL A 173 1.58 5.20 -4.71
N LEU A 174 0.63 5.42 -3.80
CA LEU A 174 -0.76 5.12 -4.06
C LEU A 174 -1.71 6.18 -3.50
N THR A 175 -2.90 6.25 -4.09
CA THR A 175 -4.04 6.98 -3.54
C THR A 175 -5.00 5.99 -2.91
N ALA A 176 -5.50 6.26 -1.70
CA ALA A 176 -6.40 5.35 -0.98
C ALA A 176 -7.86 5.32 -1.54
N GLY A 177 -8.06 5.79 -2.76
CA GLY A 177 -9.36 5.89 -3.43
C GLY A 177 -10.16 7.12 -3.01
N GLU A 178 -10.95 7.63 -3.96
CA GLU A 178 -12.07 8.53 -3.68
C GLU A 178 -13.38 7.74 -3.88
N ILE A 179 -14.51 8.21 -3.34
CA ILE A 179 -15.81 7.59 -3.63
C ILE A 179 -16.17 7.97 -5.06
N PRO A 180 -16.18 7.03 -6.03
CA PRO A 180 -16.70 7.34 -7.35
C PRO A 180 -18.20 7.67 -7.25
N PRO A 181 -18.67 8.67 -8.02
CA PRO A 181 -20.06 8.74 -8.40
C PRO A 181 -20.53 7.42 -9.00
N LYS A 182 -21.83 7.10 -8.86
CA LYS A 182 -22.39 5.87 -9.41
C LYS A 182 -22.16 5.84 -10.93
N GLY A 183 -21.52 4.77 -11.42
CA GLY A 183 -21.23 4.59 -12.85
C GLY A 183 -19.96 5.28 -13.35
N ALA A 184 -19.14 5.85 -12.46
CA ALA A 184 -17.87 6.47 -12.80
C ALA A 184 -16.69 5.79 -12.06
N VAL A 185 -16.75 4.48 -11.83
CA VAL A 185 -15.71 3.77 -11.07
C VAL A 185 -14.36 3.83 -11.81
N GLU A 186 -14.41 3.72 -13.13
CA GLU A 186 -13.27 3.66 -14.04
C GLU A 186 -12.50 4.98 -14.10
N GLU A 187 -13.19 6.11 -13.90
CA GLU A 187 -12.60 7.46 -13.87
C GLU A 187 -11.92 7.77 -12.53
N PHE A 188 -12.23 7.00 -11.48
CA PHE A 188 -11.77 7.23 -10.11
C PHE A 188 -10.96 6.05 -9.56
N LEU A 189 -10.38 5.23 -10.45
CA LEU A 189 -9.52 4.14 -10.05
C LEU A 189 -8.33 4.66 -9.23
N PRO A 190 -8.00 4.00 -8.10
CA PRO A 190 -6.82 4.33 -7.32
C PRO A 190 -5.56 4.32 -8.19
N LEU A 191 -4.79 5.41 -8.13
CA LEU A 191 -3.42 5.39 -8.61
C LEU A 191 -2.61 4.44 -7.74
N VAL A 192 -1.90 3.50 -8.34
CA VAL A 192 -0.81 2.75 -7.73
C VAL A 192 0.37 2.74 -8.69
N SER A 193 1.51 3.24 -8.21
CA SER A 193 2.76 3.34 -8.97
C SER A 193 3.90 2.75 -8.14
N ILE A 194 4.64 1.81 -8.72
CA ILE A 194 5.71 1.08 -8.03
C ILE A 194 7.03 1.30 -8.76
N SER A 195 8.01 1.86 -8.07
CA SER A 195 9.37 2.06 -8.57
C SER A 195 10.33 1.13 -7.85
N PHE A 196 11.15 0.42 -8.62
CA PHE A 196 12.13 -0.54 -8.11
C PHE A 196 13.55 -0.01 -8.30
N PRO A 197 14.50 -0.42 -7.44
CA PRO A 197 15.92 -0.25 -7.72
C PRO A 197 16.32 -0.91 -9.03
N ALA A 198 17.28 -0.31 -9.75
CA ALA A 198 17.74 -0.82 -11.04
C ALA A 198 18.24 -2.28 -10.97
N TRP A 199 18.91 -2.67 -9.89
CA TRP A 199 19.41 -4.03 -9.70
C TRP A 199 18.30 -5.08 -9.52
N PHE A 200 17.11 -4.67 -9.06
CA PHE A 200 16.03 -5.59 -8.73
C PHE A 200 15.53 -6.31 -9.99
N GLU A 201 15.44 -5.59 -11.10
CA GLU A 201 15.01 -6.14 -12.37
C GLU A 201 16.01 -7.15 -12.94
N SER A 202 17.31 -6.86 -12.84
CA SER A 202 18.35 -7.81 -13.25
C SER A 202 18.36 -9.07 -12.37
N LYS A 203 18.03 -8.94 -11.08
CA LYS A 203 18.03 -10.06 -10.13
C LYS A 203 16.77 -10.93 -10.19
N PHE A 204 15.62 -10.33 -10.45
CA PHE A 204 14.31 -11.01 -10.47
C PHE A 204 13.53 -10.75 -11.77
N PRO A 205 14.07 -11.13 -12.94
CA PRO A 205 13.47 -10.78 -14.23
C PRO A 205 12.09 -11.40 -14.43
N ALA A 206 11.89 -12.67 -14.01
CA ALA A 206 10.59 -13.34 -14.12
C ALA A 206 9.49 -12.63 -13.32
N ALA A 207 9.81 -12.23 -12.08
CA ALA A 207 8.91 -11.46 -11.22
C ALA A 207 8.53 -10.11 -11.85
N MET A 208 9.51 -9.40 -12.42
CA MET A 208 9.27 -8.10 -13.08
C MET A 208 8.48 -8.22 -14.39
N THR A 209 8.66 -9.31 -15.15
CA THR A 209 7.84 -9.61 -16.33
C THR A 209 6.37 -9.79 -15.94
N ASN A 210 6.11 -10.59 -14.90
CA ASN A 210 4.74 -10.82 -14.41
C ASN A 210 4.12 -9.53 -13.88
N LEU A 211 4.87 -8.74 -13.10
CA LEU A 211 4.40 -7.46 -12.60
C LEU A 211 3.96 -6.52 -13.72
N ARG A 212 4.76 -6.40 -14.79
CA ARG A 212 4.43 -5.55 -15.94
C ARG A 212 3.20 -6.07 -16.69
N LYS A 213 3.10 -7.38 -16.89
CA LYS A 213 1.91 -7.99 -17.49
C LYS A 213 0.65 -7.67 -16.68
N ASN A 214 0.73 -7.85 -15.36
CA ASN A 214 -0.36 -7.54 -14.44
C ASN A 214 -0.73 -6.06 -14.41
N SER A 215 0.22 -5.17 -14.68
CA SER A 215 0.00 -3.73 -14.62
C SER A 215 -0.85 -3.17 -15.76
N GLU A 216 -0.97 -3.90 -16.87
CA GLU A 216 -1.57 -3.40 -18.11
C GLU A 216 -3.05 -3.75 -18.23
N ASP A 217 -3.40 -5.04 -18.18
CA ASP A 217 -4.75 -5.54 -18.51
C ASP A 217 -5.37 -6.44 -17.43
N ARG A 218 -4.82 -6.47 -16.21
CA ARG A 218 -5.34 -7.31 -15.11
C ARG A 218 -6.07 -6.48 -14.05
N LEU A 219 -7.16 -7.07 -13.53
CA LEU A 219 -7.80 -6.61 -12.32
C LEU A 219 -6.87 -6.84 -11.12
N THR A 220 -6.49 -5.75 -10.46
CA THR A 220 -5.65 -5.77 -9.26
C THR A 220 -6.36 -5.10 -8.09
N THR A 221 -6.04 -5.51 -6.88
CA THR A 221 -6.72 -5.08 -5.65
C THR A 221 -5.70 -4.81 -4.54
N PRO A 222 -6.10 -4.11 -3.46
CA PRO A 222 -5.27 -3.95 -2.27
C PRO A 222 -4.76 -5.28 -1.67
N PHE A 223 -5.53 -6.38 -1.82
CA PHE A 223 -5.10 -7.72 -1.37
C PHE A 223 -3.88 -8.24 -2.14
N ASP A 224 -3.81 -7.93 -3.44
CA ASP A 224 -2.66 -8.30 -4.27
C ASP A 224 -1.40 -7.53 -3.83
N LEU A 225 -1.56 -6.24 -3.52
CA LEU A 225 -0.49 -5.41 -2.98
C LEU A 225 -0.01 -5.90 -1.62
N HIS A 226 -0.91 -6.34 -0.73
CA HIS A 226 -0.54 -6.92 0.56
C HIS A 226 0.41 -8.13 0.37
N LEU A 227 0.04 -9.08 -0.50
CA LEU A 227 0.87 -10.25 -0.78
C LEU A 227 2.18 -9.90 -1.49
N THR A 228 2.15 -8.92 -2.40
CA THR A 228 3.34 -8.41 -3.08
C THR A 228 4.33 -7.80 -2.09
N LEU A 229 3.85 -7.03 -1.12
CA LEU A 229 4.70 -6.45 -0.07
C LEU A 229 5.28 -7.54 0.83
N LYS A 230 4.51 -8.57 1.19
CA LYS A 230 5.05 -9.72 1.94
C LYS A 230 6.15 -10.45 1.17
N ASP A 231 6.01 -10.60 -0.15
CA ASP A 231 7.07 -11.19 -0.98
C ASP A 231 8.35 -10.34 -0.99
N LEU A 232 8.21 -9.01 -0.99
CA LEU A 232 9.34 -8.08 -0.89
C LEU A 232 10.06 -8.10 0.46
N ALA A 233 9.47 -8.71 1.48
CA ALA A 233 10.18 -8.90 2.74
C ALA A 233 11.37 -9.85 2.53
N GLU A 234 11.22 -10.97 1.82
CA GLU A 234 12.29 -11.95 1.58
C GLU A 234 12.46 -12.32 0.10
N PRO A 235 12.81 -11.36 -0.77
CA PRO A 235 12.70 -11.54 -2.22
C PRO A 235 13.61 -12.65 -2.75
N SER A 236 14.78 -12.89 -2.14
CA SER A 236 15.67 -13.99 -2.55
C SER A 236 15.05 -15.37 -2.29
N ARG A 237 14.22 -15.49 -1.24
CA ARG A 237 13.47 -16.72 -0.96
C ARG A 237 12.22 -16.77 -1.82
N THR A 238 11.42 -15.71 -1.91
CA THR A 238 10.08 -15.76 -2.49
C THR A 238 10.05 -15.62 -4.02
N LEU A 239 11.05 -14.96 -4.62
CA LEU A 239 11.06 -14.58 -6.04
C LEU A 239 12.09 -15.35 -6.89
N ASN A 240 12.67 -16.42 -6.37
CA ASN A 240 13.50 -17.30 -7.19
C ASN A 240 12.60 -18.08 -8.19
N ALA A 241 13.18 -18.48 -9.32
CA ALA A 241 12.43 -19.07 -10.42
C ALA A 241 11.65 -20.34 -10.01
N ALA A 242 12.27 -21.24 -9.23
CA ALA A 242 11.62 -22.47 -8.79
C ALA A 242 10.39 -22.21 -7.91
N HIS A 243 10.52 -21.31 -6.92
CA HIS A 243 9.39 -20.94 -6.06
C HIS A 243 8.30 -20.17 -6.81
N LEU A 244 8.65 -19.30 -7.76
CA LEU A 244 7.65 -18.62 -8.59
C LEU A 244 6.86 -19.63 -9.44
N SER A 245 7.54 -20.58 -10.10
CA SER A 245 6.88 -21.61 -10.90
C SER A 245 5.96 -22.51 -10.07
N GLN A 246 6.42 -22.93 -8.88
CA GLN A 246 5.60 -23.71 -7.96
C GLN A 246 4.34 -22.95 -7.54
N ARG A 247 4.49 -21.72 -7.04
CA ARG A 247 3.36 -20.89 -6.60
C ARG A 247 2.42 -20.56 -7.75
N GLN A 248 2.94 -20.38 -8.97
CA GLN A 248 2.11 -20.16 -10.16
C GLN A 248 1.19 -21.37 -10.42
N ALA A 249 1.70 -22.59 -10.31
CA ALA A 249 0.90 -23.80 -10.47
C ALA A 249 -0.17 -23.95 -9.39
N GLU A 250 0.15 -23.58 -8.14
CA GLU A 250 -0.81 -23.61 -7.02
C GLU A 250 -1.98 -22.64 -7.25
N ILE A 251 -1.72 -21.39 -7.64
CA ILE A 251 -2.78 -20.40 -7.82
C ILE A 251 -3.65 -20.67 -9.05
N SER A 252 -3.11 -21.32 -10.08
CA SER A 252 -3.89 -21.72 -11.26
C SER A 252 -5.04 -22.69 -10.92
N ASN A 253 -4.94 -23.43 -9.81
CA ASN A 253 -5.98 -24.35 -9.37
C ASN A 253 -6.97 -23.75 -8.35
N LEU A 254 -6.55 -22.73 -7.59
CA LEU A 254 -7.29 -22.25 -6.40
C LEU A 254 -8.05 -20.93 -6.62
N SER A 255 -7.68 -20.15 -7.64
CA SER A 255 -8.27 -18.81 -7.91
C SER A 255 -8.42 -17.94 -6.64
N PRO A 256 -7.31 -17.65 -5.92
CA PRO A 256 -7.39 -16.97 -4.63
C PRO A 256 -7.83 -15.51 -4.76
N ARG A 257 -8.46 -14.99 -3.70
CA ARG A 257 -8.89 -13.59 -3.58
C ARG A 257 -7.77 -12.60 -3.89
N GLY A 258 -6.57 -12.85 -3.35
CA GLY A 258 -5.36 -12.06 -3.56
C GLY A 258 -4.27 -12.90 -4.20
N VAL A 259 -3.53 -12.29 -5.12
CA VAL A 259 -2.37 -12.87 -5.83
C VAL A 259 -1.24 -11.85 -5.79
N SER A 260 -0.04 -12.28 -5.40
CA SER A 260 1.15 -11.42 -5.50
C SER A 260 1.38 -11.00 -6.94
N LEU A 261 1.68 -9.71 -7.16
CA LEU A 261 1.90 -9.15 -8.50
C LEU A 261 3.17 -9.70 -9.19
N PHE A 262 4.00 -10.46 -8.47
CA PHE A 262 5.14 -11.19 -9.05
C PHE A 262 4.76 -12.54 -9.66
N LEU A 263 3.51 -13.00 -9.47
CA LEU A 263 2.89 -14.12 -10.16
C LEU A 263 1.97 -13.59 -11.25
N GLU A 264 1.75 -14.34 -12.32
CA GLU A 264 0.79 -13.94 -13.34
C GLU A 264 -0.64 -14.08 -12.81
N ILE A 265 -1.37 -12.96 -12.81
CA ILE A 265 -2.80 -12.93 -12.53
C ILE A 265 -3.53 -13.39 -13.79
N SER A 266 -4.51 -14.30 -13.63
CA SER A 266 -5.33 -14.78 -14.75
C SER A 266 -6.08 -13.64 -15.44
N ASP A 267 -6.18 -13.70 -16.77
CA ASP A 267 -7.05 -12.86 -17.59
C ASP A 267 -8.54 -13.02 -17.25
N TRP A 268 -8.96 -14.21 -16.84
CA TRP A 268 -10.35 -14.48 -16.46
C TRP A 268 -10.72 -14.01 -15.05
N ARG A 269 -9.75 -13.47 -14.28
CA ARG A 269 -10.03 -12.94 -12.96
C ARG A 269 -11.02 -11.78 -13.06
N ASN A 270 -12.15 -11.95 -12.39
CA ASN A 270 -13.19 -10.94 -12.28
C ASN A 270 -13.41 -10.50 -10.82
N CYS A 271 -14.25 -9.50 -10.63
CA CYS A 271 -14.55 -8.93 -9.32
C CYS A 271 -15.14 -9.95 -8.32
N SER A 272 -15.87 -10.96 -8.79
CA SER A 272 -16.39 -12.02 -7.93
C SER A 272 -15.25 -12.82 -7.30
N VAL A 273 -14.30 -13.29 -8.12
CA VAL A 273 -13.11 -14.02 -7.66
C VAL A 273 -12.22 -13.16 -6.76
N ALA A 274 -12.07 -11.88 -7.10
CA ALA A 274 -11.28 -10.93 -6.31
C ALA A 274 -12.01 -10.42 -5.05
N HIS A 275 -13.25 -10.86 -4.81
CA HIS A 275 -14.13 -10.40 -3.72
C HIS A 275 -14.27 -8.86 -3.70
N VAL A 276 -14.37 -8.25 -4.88
CA VAL A 276 -14.65 -6.82 -5.06
C VAL A 276 -16.17 -6.66 -5.19
N PRO A 277 -16.83 -5.91 -4.28
CA PRO A 277 -18.26 -5.67 -4.38
C PRO A 277 -18.64 -5.07 -5.75
N ARG A 278 -19.78 -5.50 -6.32
CA ARG A 278 -20.22 -5.09 -7.67
C ARG A 278 -20.21 -3.57 -7.89
N ARG A 279 -20.53 -2.78 -6.86
CA ARG A 279 -20.53 -1.31 -6.92
C ARG A 279 -19.13 -0.67 -7.11
N TRP A 280 -18.06 -1.42 -6.84
CA TRP A 280 -16.66 -1.01 -6.98
C TRP A 280 -15.94 -1.75 -8.10
N CYS A 281 -16.65 -2.65 -8.78
CA CYS A 281 -16.09 -3.41 -9.88
C CYS A 281 -15.95 -2.49 -11.11
N PRO A 282 -14.75 -2.33 -11.68
CA PRO A 282 -14.59 -1.62 -12.93
C PRO A 282 -15.09 -2.44 -14.11
N CYS A 283 -15.57 -1.73 -15.13
CA CYS A 283 -15.77 -2.23 -16.48
C CYS A 283 -14.40 -2.34 -17.17
N LEU A 284 -13.57 -3.27 -16.71
CA LEU A 284 -12.41 -3.69 -17.48
C LEU A 284 -12.95 -4.50 -18.64
N ASN A 285 -12.77 -4.02 -19.87
CA ASN A 285 -13.20 -4.74 -21.07
C ASN A 285 -12.64 -6.16 -21.01
N PRO A 286 -13.47 -7.20 -20.88
CA PRO A 286 -13.01 -8.56 -21.11
C PRO A 286 -12.44 -8.60 -22.53
N LYS A 287 -11.34 -9.34 -22.74
CA LYS A 287 -10.99 -9.70 -24.12
C LYS A 287 -12.22 -10.39 -24.73
N PRO A 288 -12.69 -9.97 -25.92
CA PRO A 288 -13.87 -10.56 -26.53
C PRO A 288 -13.62 -12.06 -26.71
N GLY A 289 -14.39 -12.89 -25.99
CA GLY A 289 -14.20 -14.35 -26.01
C GLY A 289 -14.77 -15.13 -24.82
N LEU A 290 -15.18 -14.50 -23.72
CA LEU A 290 -15.95 -15.16 -22.66
C LEU A 290 -17.16 -14.31 -22.24
N ILE A 291 -18.20 -14.40 -23.06
CA ILE A 291 -19.57 -14.24 -22.60
C ILE A 291 -20.29 -15.44 -23.19
N ASP A 292 -20.46 -16.48 -22.37
CA ASP A 292 -21.56 -17.45 -22.49
C ASP A 292 -22.31 -17.43 -21.16
#